data_AF-A0A1L8DQ86-F1
#
_entry.id   AF-A0A1L8DQ86-F1
#
_cell.length_a   1.000
_cell.length_b   1.000
_cell.length_c   1.000
_cell.angle_alpha   90.00
_cell.angle_beta   90.00
_cell.angle_gamma   90.00
#
_symmetry.space_group_name_H-M   'P 1'
#
loop_
_entity.id
_entity.type
_entity.pdbx_description
1 polymer ?
#
loop_
_entity_poly.entity_id
_entity_poly.type
_entity_poly.pdbx_seq_one_letter_code
_entity_poly.pdbx_strand_id
1 'polypeptide(L)'
;KKLYFLANGGMPHHGDLKLHLDDLKQDIEKGITDKNYSGLTVIDMESWRPVFRQNSGWMTIYRNLTFKEVNETLADELEKTPTNTEVRNYLIKEGAKIFEPKAKEFLNESTLLVKDLRKSAKWGYYGFPYCFNMGQALSARNETCPTIVQKENNETSWFFKSYDYWFPSVYISNDNFTKDEREMLVRGRTVEYNRLRDLFNKNAEIYPYVWYLYNLRDEYLSVEDLKMTLRTLKDNKMDGAVIWGSSAHLKKLNECQNLYNYVNDTLKPVLEQLKI
;
A
#
# COMPACT_ATOMS: atom_id res chain seq x y z
N LYS A 1 -23.25 20.07 6.46
CA LYS A 1 -22.62 19.24 5.40
C LYS A 1 -21.11 19.46 5.47
N LYS A 2 -20.29 18.43 5.65
CA LYS A 2 -18.84 18.56 5.42
C LYS A 2 -18.63 18.80 3.93
N LEU A 3 -18.00 19.92 3.57
CA LEU A 3 -17.62 20.21 2.20
C LEU A 3 -16.27 19.54 1.95
N TYR A 4 -16.23 18.61 1.01
CA TYR A 4 -14.99 17.98 0.57
C TYR A 4 -14.51 18.69 -0.69
N PHE A 5 -13.19 18.89 -0.80
CA PHE A 5 -12.58 19.28 -2.05
C PHE A 5 -12.42 18.03 -2.93
N LEU A 6 -13.01 18.05 -4.12
CA LEU A 6 -12.94 16.95 -5.09
C LEU A 6 -11.83 17.24 -6.10
N ALA A 7 -10.61 16.82 -5.78
CA ALA A 7 -9.49 16.90 -6.72
C ALA A 7 -9.75 15.97 -7.91
N ASN A 8 -9.67 16.51 -9.14
CA ASN A 8 -9.94 15.78 -10.39
C ASN A 8 -11.19 14.88 -10.31
N GLY A 9 -12.34 15.45 -9.95
CA GLY A 9 -13.62 14.71 -9.84
C GLY A 9 -13.75 13.84 -8.58
N GLY A 10 -12.69 13.67 -7.79
CA GLY A 10 -12.69 12.98 -6.50
C GLY A 10 -12.70 11.45 -6.60
N MET A 11 -13.48 10.86 -7.51
CA MET A 11 -13.55 9.41 -7.72
C MET A 11 -13.06 9.04 -9.12
N PRO A 12 -12.47 7.84 -9.34
CA PRO A 12 -11.92 7.46 -10.64
C PRO A 12 -12.92 7.59 -11.81
N HIS A 13 -14.20 7.29 -11.58
CA HIS A 13 -15.24 7.36 -12.61
C HIS A 13 -15.73 8.78 -12.93
N HIS A 14 -15.31 9.78 -12.16
CA HIS A 14 -15.52 11.22 -12.46
C HIS A 14 -14.24 11.95 -12.84
N GLY A 15 -13.08 11.29 -12.74
CA GLY A 15 -11.80 11.93 -13.00
C GLY A 15 -11.51 12.10 -14.49
N ASP A 16 -10.87 13.20 -14.84
CA ASP A 16 -10.27 13.41 -16.15
C ASP A 16 -8.93 12.68 -16.20
N LEU A 17 -8.90 11.56 -16.92
CA LEU A 17 -7.72 10.75 -17.10
C LEU A 17 -6.63 11.49 -17.90
N LYS A 18 -7.01 12.28 -18.89
CA LYS A 18 -6.03 13.01 -19.71
C LYS A 18 -5.33 14.07 -18.88
N LEU A 19 -6.09 14.84 -18.10
CA LEU A 19 -5.53 15.81 -17.16
C LEU A 19 -4.55 15.15 -16.20
N HIS A 20 -4.93 14.01 -15.61
CA HIS A 20 -4.04 13.24 -14.73
C HIS A 20 -2.74 12.79 -15.42
N LEU A 21 -2.81 12.28 -16.65
CA LEU A 21 -1.63 11.83 -17.39
C LEU A 21 -0.72 13.00 -17.80
N ASP A 22 -1.30 14.14 -18.17
CA ASP A 22 -0.56 15.35 -18.52
C ASP A 22 0.19 15.92 -17.29
N ASP A 23 -0.44 15.90 -16.11
CA ASP A 23 0.19 16.31 -14.85
C ASP A 23 1.27 15.31 -14.40
N LEU A 24 0.97 14.00 -14.45
CA LEU A 24 1.93 12.94 -14.10
C LEU A 24 3.18 13.00 -14.98
N LYS A 25 3.03 13.27 -16.28
CA LYS A 25 4.16 13.46 -17.19
C LYS A 25 5.05 14.61 -16.74
N GLN A 26 4.46 15.76 -16.42
CA GLN A 26 5.20 16.93 -15.97
C GLN A 26 5.94 16.65 -14.66
N ASP A 27 5.31 15.96 -13.71
CA ASP A 27 5.93 15.57 -12.45
C ASP A 27 7.14 14.65 -12.65
N ILE A 28 7.05 13.67 -13.56
CA ILE A 28 8.16 12.76 -13.88
C ILE A 28 9.30 13.50 -14.59
N GLU A 29 8.98 14.37 -15.55
CA GLU A 29 9.97 15.18 -16.26
C GLU A 29 10.74 16.12 -15.32
N LYS A 30 10.05 16.68 -14.33
CA LYS A 30 10.65 17.55 -13.31
C LYS A 30 11.40 16.78 -12.23
N GLY A 31 10.86 15.63 -11.78
CA GLY A 31 11.37 14.88 -10.64
C GLY A 31 12.52 13.93 -10.97
N ILE A 32 12.50 13.32 -12.17
CA ILE A 32 13.51 12.34 -12.61
C ILE A 32 14.15 12.88 -13.88
N THR A 33 15.05 13.85 -13.76
CA THR A 33 15.62 14.56 -14.92
C THR A 33 16.50 13.67 -15.80
N ASP A 34 17.15 12.66 -15.22
CA ASP A 34 17.91 11.65 -15.97
C ASP A 34 16.96 10.68 -16.70
N LYS A 35 16.98 10.71 -18.03
CA LYS A 35 16.19 9.81 -18.88
C LYS A 35 16.62 8.36 -18.80
N ASN A 36 17.87 8.10 -18.38
CA ASN A 36 18.44 6.77 -18.23
C ASN A 36 18.41 6.26 -16.78
N TYR A 37 17.72 6.98 -15.88
CA TYR A 37 17.58 6.57 -14.48
C TYR A 37 17.10 5.12 -14.37
N SER A 38 17.78 4.33 -13.54
CA SER A 38 17.56 2.89 -13.41
C SER A 38 17.36 2.41 -11.96
N GLY A 39 17.12 3.34 -11.05
CA GLY A 39 16.87 3.04 -9.64
C GLY A 39 15.42 2.58 -9.35
N LEU A 40 15.21 2.12 -8.12
CA LEU A 40 13.87 1.86 -7.57
C LEU A 40 13.03 3.13 -7.64
N THR A 41 11.87 3.04 -8.29
CA THR A 41 11.00 4.20 -8.51
C THR A 41 9.59 3.86 -8.07
N VAL A 42 9.09 4.58 -7.08
CA VAL A 42 7.88 4.20 -6.37
C VAL A 42 6.79 5.25 -6.60
N ILE A 43 5.64 4.80 -7.07
CA ILE A 43 4.42 5.62 -7.16
C ILE A 43 3.65 5.44 -5.86
N ASP A 44 3.57 6.51 -5.07
CA ASP A 44 2.88 6.53 -3.79
C ASP A 44 1.44 7.06 -3.95
N MET A 45 0.58 6.24 -4.57
CA MET A 45 -0.85 6.56 -4.74
C MET A 45 -1.68 5.81 -3.70
N GLU A 46 -1.95 6.47 -2.57
CA GLU A 46 -2.73 5.88 -1.48
C GLU A 46 -4.17 6.38 -1.40
N SER A 47 -4.59 7.29 -2.29
CA SER A 47 -5.93 7.91 -2.23
C SER A 47 -7.06 6.88 -2.13
N TRP A 48 -7.01 5.86 -2.97
CA TRP A 48 -8.00 4.78 -3.02
C TRP A 48 -7.36 3.48 -3.51
N ARG A 49 -8.05 2.36 -3.29
CA ARG A 49 -7.64 1.03 -3.79
C ARG A 49 -8.50 0.64 -5.00
N PRO A 50 -7.92 -0.05 -6.01
CA PRO A 50 -8.64 -0.41 -7.22
C PRO A 50 -9.75 -1.45 -6.99
N VAL A 51 -9.70 -2.18 -5.88
CA VAL A 51 -10.80 -3.06 -5.43
C VAL A 51 -11.72 -2.26 -4.52
N PHE A 52 -12.96 -2.03 -4.96
CA PHE A 52 -13.87 -1.09 -4.32
C PHE A 52 -14.16 -1.48 -2.86
N ARG A 53 -14.34 -2.77 -2.58
CA ARG A 53 -14.57 -3.29 -1.21
C ARG A 53 -13.42 -2.91 -0.25
N GLN A 54 -12.19 -2.82 -0.74
CA GLN A 54 -10.99 -2.57 0.07
C GLN A 54 -10.82 -1.10 0.49
N ASN A 55 -11.67 -0.18 0.02
CA ASN A 55 -11.65 1.25 0.39
C ASN A 55 -12.22 1.48 1.80
N SER A 56 -11.53 0.97 2.81
CA SER A 56 -11.88 1.03 4.23
C SER A 56 -11.11 2.12 4.99
N GLY A 57 -11.40 2.30 6.28
CA GLY A 57 -10.78 3.35 7.09
C GLY A 57 -11.11 4.73 6.53
N TRP A 58 -10.10 5.57 6.34
CA TRP A 58 -10.25 6.91 5.77
C TRP A 58 -10.73 6.91 4.31
N MET A 59 -10.48 5.84 3.56
CA MET A 59 -10.97 5.65 2.19
C MET A 59 -12.48 5.34 2.13
N THR A 60 -13.16 5.19 3.27
CA THR A 60 -14.62 4.92 3.29
C THR A 60 -15.43 6.03 2.62
N ILE A 61 -14.88 7.24 2.52
CA ILE A 61 -15.50 8.34 1.79
C ILE A 61 -15.81 7.98 0.32
N TYR A 62 -14.90 7.28 -0.38
CA TYR A 62 -15.12 6.86 -1.77
C TYR A 62 -16.28 5.86 -1.88
N ARG A 63 -16.44 4.97 -0.90
CA ARG A 63 -17.59 4.06 -0.83
C ARG A 63 -18.88 4.82 -0.61
N ASN A 64 -18.91 5.73 0.35
CA ASN A 64 -20.12 6.49 0.68
C ASN A 64 -20.59 7.36 -0.49
N LEU A 65 -19.66 8.06 -1.15
CA LEU A 65 -19.99 8.87 -2.33
C LEU A 65 -20.52 8.00 -3.49
N THR A 66 -19.86 6.87 -3.78
CA THR A 66 -20.33 5.95 -4.82
C THR A 66 -21.68 5.31 -4.45
N PHE A 67 -21.91 4.97 -3.17
CA PHE A 67 -23.21 4.44 -2.71
C PHE A 67 -24.34 5.42 -2.95
N LYS A 68 -24.11 6.72 -2.72
CA LYS A 68 -25.08 7.78 -3.00
C LYS A 68 -25.45 7.85 -4.48
N GLU A 69 -24.48 7.66 -5.37
CA GLU A 69 -24.71 7.63 -6.82
C GLU A 69 -25.42 6.35 -7.28
N VAL A 70 -25.12 5.21 -6.65
CA VAL A 70 -25.80 3.93 -6.93
C VAL A 70 -27.26 4.01 -6.52
N ASN A 71 -27.53 4.41 -5.27
CA ASN A 71 -28.88 4.57 -4.74
C ASN A 71 -28.87 5.41 -3.46
N GLU A 72 -29.28 6.68 -3.57
CA GLU A 72 -29.27 7.62 -2.45
C GLU A 72 -30.12 7.15 -1.25
N THR A 73 -31.29 6.57 -1.51
CA THR A 73 -32.20 6.08 -0.46
C THR A 73 -31.60 4.91 0.31
N LEU A 74 -31.03 3.92 -0.37
CA LEU A 74 -30.37 2.79 0.29
C LEU A 74 -29.09 3.21 1.01
N ALA A 75 -28.36 4.19 0.45
CA ALA A 75 -27.20 4.78 1.13
C ALA A 75 -27.61 5.50 2.43
N ASP A 76 -28.69 6.29 2.41
CA ASP A 76 -29.28 6.92 3.60
C ASP A 76 -29.77 5.90 4.62
N GLU A 77 -30.37 4.80 4.16
CA GLU A 77 -30.77 3.70 5.04
C GLU A 77 -29.55 3.07 5.72
N LEU A 78 -28.49 2.79 4.96
CA LEU A 78 -27.27 2.19 5.49
C LEU A 78 -26.55 3.11 6.49
N GLU A 79 -26.62 4.42 6.31
CA GLU A 79 -26.10 5.39 7.30
C GLU A 79 -26.86 5.31 8.62
N LYS A 80 -28.19 5.11 8.58
CA LYS A 80 -29.04 4.96 9.77
C LYS A 80 -28.92 3.57 10.40
N THR A 81 -28.73 2.55 9.58
CA THR A 81 -28.65 1.14 9.99
C THR A 81 -27.38 0.49 9.44
N PRO A 82 -26.18 0.80 9.99
CA PRO A 82 -24.93 0.29 9.44
C PRO A 82 -24.82 -1.22 9.52
N THR A 83 -25.59 -1.91 10.35
CA THR A 83 -25.55 -3.38 10.47
C THR A 83 -26.27 -4.10 9.32
N ASN A 84 -27.00 -3.40 8.45
CA ASN A 84 -27.69 -4.03 7.31
C ASN A 84 -26.67 -4.54 6.27
N THR A 85 -26.33 -5.83 6.36
CA THR A 85 -25.34 -6.47 5.50
C THR A 85 -25.84 -6.68 4.07
N GLU A 86 -27.14 -6.90 3.87
CA GLU A 86 -27.73 -7.08 2.56
C GLU A 86 -27.61 -5.80 1.71
N VAL A 87 -28.07 -4.67 2.26
CA VAL A 87 -27.96 -3.36 1.59
C VAL A 87 -26.50 -2.99 1.35
N ARG A 88 -25.62 -3.21 2.34
CA ARG A 88 -24.17 -2.98 2.16
C ARG A 88 -23.61 -3.82 1.00
N ASN A 89 -23.91 -5.12 0.97
CA ASN A 89 -23.36 -6.02 -0.05
C ASN A 89 -23.88 -5.66 -1.44
N TYR A 90 -25.15 -5.29 -1.56
CA TYR A 90 -25.72 -4.77 -2.81
C TYR A 90 -24.99 -3.50 -3.26
N LEU A 91 -24.86 -2.50 -2.39
CA LEU A 91 -24.20 -1.23 -2.71
C LEU A 91 -22.72 -1.40 -3.06
N ILE A 92 -22.00 -2.31 -2.37
CA ILE A 92 -20.61 -2.65 -2.72
C ILE A 92 -20.54 -3.27 -4.11
N LYS A 93 -21.42 -4.24 -4.41
CA LYS A 93 -21.44 -4.93 -5.69
C LYS A 93 -21.74 -3.98 -6.85
N GLU A 94 -22.76 -3.13 -6.72
CA GLU A 94 -23.14 -2.20 -7.78
C GLU A 94 -22.14 -1.04 -7.90
N GLY A 95 -21.62 -0.53 -6.78
CA GLY A 95 -20.59 0.51 -6.79
C GLY A 95 -19.28 0.04 -7.43
N ALA A 96 -18.91 -1.24 -7.24
CA ALA A 96 -17.72 -1.82 -7.88
C ALA A 96 -17.80 -1.78 -9.42
N LYS A 97 -18.98 -1.99 -10.00
CA LYS A 97 -19.17 -1.94 -11.47
C LYS A 97 -18.88 -0.58 -12.08
N ILE A 98 -19.00 0.49 -11.28
CA ILE A 98 -18.77 1.87 -11.72
C ILE A 98 -17.33 2.29 -11.37
N PHE A 99 -16.89 2.01 -10.15
CA PHE A 99 -15.60 2.46 -9.62
C PHE A 99 -14.41 1.70 -10.22
N GLU A 100 -14.46 0.36 -10.23
CA GLU A 100 -13.28 -0.48 -10.51
C GLU A 100 -12.78 -0.40 -11.96
N PRO A 101 -13.63 -0.33 -13.01
CA PRO A 101 -13.15 -0.20 -14.38
C PRO A 101 -12.31 1.06 -14.59
N LYS A 102 -12.75 2.18 -14.00
CA LYS A 102 -12.06 3.47 -14.10
C LYS A 102 -10.83 3.52 -13.20
N ALA A 103 -10.90 2.96 -12.00
CA ALA A 103 -9.72 2.79 -11.14
C ALA A 103 -8.60 1.98 -11.84
N LYS A 104 -8.98 0.90 -12.53
CA LYS A 104 -8.07 0.09 -13.34
C LYS A 104 -7.47 0.87 -14.50
N GLU A 105 -8.28 1.65 -15.21
CA GLU A 105 -7.84 2.49 -16.33
C GLU A 105 -6.77 3.51 -15.87
N PHE A 106 -7.04 4.26 -14.79
CA PHE A 106 -6.09 5.22 -14.23
C PHE A 106 -4.75 4.58 -13.87
N LEU A 107 -4.76 3.42 -13.21
CA LEU A 107 -3.54 2.73 -12.81
C LEU A 107 -2.77 2.16 -14.01
N ASN A 108 -3.46 1.56 -14.99
CA ASN A 108 -2.81 1.01 -16.17
C ASN A 108 -2.20 2.09 -17.06
N GLU A 109 -2.95 3.14 -17.39
CA GLU A 109 -2.44 4.20 -18.27
C GLU A 109 -1.31 4.97 -17.60
N SER A 110 -1.37 5.19 -16.28
CA SER A 110 -0.25 5.75 -15.52
C SER A 110 0.98 4.86 -15.62
N THR A 111 0.81 3.54 -15.46
CA THR A 111 1.91 2.56 -15.54
C THR A 111 2.55 2.53 -16.92
N LEU A 112 1.75 2.60 -17.99
CA LEU A 112 2.25 2.68 -19.36
C LEU A 112 3.06 3.96 -19.58
N LEU A 113 2.52 5.10 -19.14
CA LEU A 113 3.17 6.40 -19.27
C LEU A 113 4.51 6.44 -18.55
N VAL A 114 4.56 6.04 -17.27
CA VAL A 114 5.81 6.13 -16.48
C VAL A 114 6.92 5.24 -17.06
N LYS A 115 6.55 4.04 -17.56
CA LYS A 115 7.49 3.11 -18.19
C LYS A 115 8.00 3.64 -19.52
N ASP A 116 7.17 4.31 -20.32
CA ASP A 116 7.65 4.92 -21.57
C ASP A 116 8.60 6.10 -21.30
N LEU A 117 8.26 6.95 -20.32
CA LEU A 117 9.08 8.10 -19.96
C LEU A 117 10.44 7.71 -19.38
N ARG A 118 10.50 6.66 -18.54
CA ARG A 118 11.74 6.18 -17.91
C ARG A 118 11.84 4.65 -18.00
N LYS A 119 12.26 4.15 -19.17
CA LYS A 119 12.27 2.72 -19.51
C LYS A 119 13.17 1.86 -18.62
N SER A 120 14.29 2.43 -18.16
CA SER A 120 15.25 1.72 -17.31
C SER A 120 14.88 1.75 -15.83
N ALA A 121 13.93 2.61 -15.44
CA ALA A 121 13.56 2.82 -14.05
C ALA A 121 12.72 1.65 -13.54
N LYS A 122 12.96 1.28 -12.29
CA LYS A 122 12.36 0.12 -11.64
C LYS A 122 11.03 0.51 -10.99
N TRP A 123 10.01 0.74 -11.82
CA TRP A 123 8.70 1.25 -11.42
C TRP A 123 7.85 0.24 -10.64
N GLY A 124 7.12 0.73 -9.64
CA GLY A 124 6.08 -0.01 -8.95
C GLY A 124 5.25 0.89 -8.02
N TYR A 125 4.15 0.36 -7.51
CA TYR A 125 3.28 1.08 -6.58
C TYR A 125 3.55 0.70 -5.14
N TYR A 126 3.61 1.71 -4.26
CA TYR A 126 3.68 1.48 -2.82
C TYR A 126 2.43 0.76 -2.30
N GLY A 127 2.63 -0.12 -1.31
CA GLY A 127 1.58 -0.80 -0.57
C GLY A 127 1.06 -2.08 -1.21
N PHE A 128 1.27 -2.29 -2.50
CA PHE A 128 0.78 -3.46 -3.23
C PHE A 128 1.81 -4.59 -3.33
N PRO A 129 1.37 -5.86 -3.25
CA PRO A 129 0.01 -6.32 -2.91
C PRO A 129 -0.35 -6.13 -1.42
N TYR A 130 -1.64 -5.97 -1.14
CA TYR A 130 -2.16 -5.94 0.23
C TYR A 130 -2.49 -7.35 0.75
N CYS A 131 -2.36 -7.53 2.06
CA CYS A 131 -2.70 -8.78 2.76
C CYS A 131 -3.82 -8.60 3.80
N PHE A 132 -3.81 -7.49 4.54
CA PHE A 132 -4.75 -7.22 5.64
C PHE A 132 -4.81 -8.33 6.73
N ASN A 133 -3.68 -9.01 6.96
CA ASN A 133 -3.49 -9.90 8.10
C ASN A 133 -3.30 -9.13 9.41
N MET A 134 -3.39 -9.83 10.54
CA MET A 134 -3.15 -9.29 11.88
C MET A 134 -3.96 -8.02 12.18
N GLY A 135 -5.29 -8.15 12.09
CA GLY A 135 -6.21 -7.06 12.43
C GLY A 135 -6.10 -6.63 13.90
N GLN A 136 -6.50 -5.38 14.18
CA GLN A 136 -6.38 -4.79 15.53
C GLN A 136 -7.19 -5.56 16.59
N ALA A 137 -8.41 -5.97 16.24
CA ALA A 137 -9.24 -6.80 17.11
C ALA A 137 -8.66 -8.22 17.22
N LEU A 138 -8.65 -8.79 18.43
CA LEU A 138 -8.16 -10.16 18.69
C LEU A 138 -8.79 -11.21 17.76
N SER A 139 -10.09 -11.09 17.49
CA SER A 139 -10.83 -11.98 16.58
C SER A 139 -10.41 -11.85 15.10
N ALA A 140 -9.68 -10.80 14.74
CA ALA A 140 -9.18 -10.53 13.40
C ALA A 140 -7.66 -10.78 13.28
N ARG A 141 -7.01 -11.33 14.32
CA ARG A 141 -5.59 -11.69 14.31
C ARG A 141 -5.39 -13.06 13.69
N ASN A 142 -5.14 -13.06 12.40
CA ASN A 142 -4.71 -14.23 11.66
C ASN A 142 -3.44 -13.88 10.91
N GLU A 143 -2.45 -14.78 10.95
CA GLU A 143 -1.21 -14.65 10.19
C GLU A 143 -1.49 -14.64 8.69
N THR A 144 -2.36 -15.52 8.22
CA THR A 144 -2.69 -15.64 6.80
C THR A 144 -3.61 -14.49 6.37
N CYS A 145 -3.38 -13.94 5.17
CA CYS A 145 -4.27 -12.95 4.58
C CYS A 145 -5.70 -13.51 4.45
N PRO A 146 -6.76 -12.73 4.70
CA PRO A 146 -8.14 -13.22 4.58
C PRO A 146 -8.42 -13.79 3.18
N THR A 147 -9.16 -14.90 3.11
CA THR A 147 -9.44 -15.61 1.84
C THR A 147 -10.04 -14.70 0.77
N ILE A 148 -10.92 -13.77 1.16
CA ILE A 148 -11.50 -12.79 0.24
C ILE A 148 -10.46 -11.85 -0.36
N VAL A 149 -9.44 -11.46 0.42
CA VAL A 149 -8.34 -10.60 -0.04
C VAL A 149 -7.45 -11.36 -1.01
N GLN A 150 -7.15 -12.63 -0.73
CA GLN A 150 -6.38 -13.47 -1.67
C GLN A 150 -7.12 -13.64 -3.01
N LYS A 151 -8.45 -13.81 -2.98
CA LYS A 151 -9.29 -13.87 -4.17
C LYS A 151 -9.25 -12.55 -4.95
N GLU A 152 -9.41 -11.42 -4.29
CA GLU A 152 -9.32 -10.08 -4.90
C GLU A 152 -7.93 -9.79 -5.48
N ASN A 153 -6.87 -10.25 -4.82
CA ASN A 153 -5.51 -10.18 -5.37
C ASN A 153 -5.39 -11.01 -6.66
N ASN A 154 -6.04 -12.17 -6.74
CA ASN A 154 -6.05 -12.96 -7.99
C ASN A 154 -6.82 -12.24 -9.10
N GLU A 155 -7.95 -11.62 -8.77
CA GLU A 155 -8.78 -10.85 -9.71
C GLU A 155 -8.10 -9.54 -10.15
N THR A 156 -7.18 -9.01 -9.35
CA THR A 156 -6.31 -7.87 -9.71
C THR A 156 -4.97 -8.25 -10.33
N SER A 157 -4.82 -9.49 -10.83
CA SER A 157 -3.60 -9.95 -11.52
C SER A 157 -3.16 -9.08 -12.70
N TRP A 158 -4.07 -8.31 -13.31
CA TRP A 158 -3.73 -7.32 -14.34
C TRP A 158 -2.73 -6.27 -13.82
N PHE A 159 -2.78 -5.93 -12.54
CA PHE A 159 -1.91 -4.93 -11.92
C PHE A 159 -0.53 -5.53 -11.62
N PHE A 160 -0.48 -6.71 -11.01
CA PHE A 160 0.77 -7.41 -10.69
C PHE A 160 1.58 -7.85 -11.93
N LYS A 161 0.93 -7.94 -13.09
CA LYS A 161 1.57 -8.20 -14.39
C LYS A 161 2.06 -6.93 -15.09
N SER A 162 1.67 -5.74 -14.61
CA SER A 162 1.98 -4.48 -15.29
C SER A 162 3.38 -3.93 -14.95
N TYR A 163 3.94 -4.34 -13.81
CA TYR A 163 5.26 -3.97 -13.33
C TYR A 163 6.00 -5.15 -12.67
N ASP A 164 7.33 -5.08 -12.71
CA ASP A 164 8.23 -6.13 -12.21
C ASP A 164 8.81 -5.81 -10.82
N TYR A 165 8.51 -4.64 -10.25
CA TYR A 165 9.01 -4.20 -8.94
C TYR A 165 7.86 -3.95 -7.98
N TRP A 166 7.80 -4.71 -6.88
CA TRP A 166 6.68 -4.65 -5.93
C TRP A 166 7.14 -4.01 -4.63
N PHE A 167 6.36 -3.05 -4.12
CA PHE A 167 6.72 -2.26 -2.93
C PHE A 167 5.68 -2.38 -1.81
N PRO A 168 5.36 -3.60 -1.35
CA PRO A 168 4.33 -3.77 -0.33
C PRO A 168 4.82 -3.26 1.05
N SER A 169 3.90 -2.86 1.93
CA SER A 169 4.27 -2.43 3.29
C SER A 169 4.25 -3.59 4.29
N VAL A 170 5.26 -3.66 5.17
CA VAL A 170 5.32 -4.58 6.31
C VAL A 170 5.44 -3.86 7.65
N TYR A 171 4.95 -2.62 7.73
CA TYR A 171 5.04 -1.82 8.96
C TYR A 171 4.37 -2.54 10.13
N ILE A 172 5.10 -2.67 11.24
CA ILE A 172 4.63 -3.28 12.48
C ILE A 172 4.23 -2.20 13.50
N SER A 173 3.30 -2.55 14.39
CA SER A 173 2.85 -1.71 15.50
C SER A 173 3.29 -2.32 16.82
N ASN A 174 3.65 -1.48 17.80
CA ASN A 174 3.90 -1.92 19.18
C ASN A 174 2.58 -2.11 19.95
N ASP A 175 1.57 -1.32 19.60
CA ASP A 175 0.30 -1.29 20.33
C ASP A 175 -0.48 -2.58 20.19
N ASN A 176 -0.76 -3.22 21.33
CA ASN A 176 -1.57 -4.43 21.43
C ASN A 176 -1.02 -5.66 20.70
N PHE A 177 0.21 -5.62 20.15
CA PHE A 177 0.81 -6.78 19.48
C PHE A 177 2.00 -7.32 20.27
N THR A 178 1.97 -8.63 20.55
CA THR A 178 3.14 -9.36 21.07
C THR A 178 4.25 -9.41 20.01
N LYS A 179 5.46 -9.79 20.43
CA LYS A 179 6.58 -9.99 19.49
C LYS A 179 6.25 -11.03 18.42
N ASP A 180 5.66 -12.16 18.83
CA ASP A 180 5.27 -13.23 17.92
C ASP A 180 4.22 -12.75 16.92
N GLU A 181 3.24 -11.95 17.36
CA GLU A 181 2.21 -11.42 16.46
C GLU A 181 2.78 -10.42 15.44
N ARG A 182 3.82 -9.66 15.79
CA ARG A 182 4.54 -8.80 14.85
C ARG A 182 5.28 -9.62 13.80
N GLU A 183 5.89 -10.73 14.19
CA GLU A 183 6.52 -11.66 13.25
C GLU A 183 5.48 -12.32 12.33
N MET A 184 4.34 -12.76 12.88
CA MET A 184 3.21 -13.29 12.10
C MET A 184 2.71 -12.28 11.07
N LEU A 185 2.68 -10.99 11.41
CA LEU A 185 2.29 -9.93 10.45
C LEU A 185 3.23 -9.90 9.25
N VAL A 186 4.54 -9.85 9.50
CA VAL A 186 5.56 -9.77 8.43
C VAL A 186 5.60 -11.05 7.62
N ARG A 187 5.61 -12.22 8.28
CA ARG A 187 5.69 -13.54 7.63
C ARG A 187 4.45 -13.86 6.81
N GLY A 188 3.25 -13.60 7.33
CA GLY A 188 2.01 -13.80 6.58
C GLY A 188 1.91 -12.93 5.32
N ARG A 189 2.45 -11.71 5.39
CA ARG A 189 2.55 -10.80 4.24
C ARG A 189 3.50 -11.34 3.17
N THR A 190 4.71 -11.74 3.55
CA THR A 190 5.70 -12.27 2.58
C THR A 190 5.24 -13.57 1.92
N VAL A 191 4.48 -14.41 2.62
CA VAL A 191 3.84 -15.60 2.04
C VAL A 191 2.89 -15.23 0.90
N GLU A 192 2.03 -14.21 1.07
CA GLU A 192 1.13 -13.76 0.01
C GLU A 192 1.88 -13.12 -1.16
N TYR A 193 2.96 -12.39 -0.87
CA TYR A 193 3.77 -11.76 -1.91
C TYR A 193 4.41 -12.83 -2.80
N ASN A 194 4.97 -13.87 -2.18
CA ASN A 194 5.51 -15.02 -2.89
C ASN A 194 4.43 -15.78 -3.67
N ARG A 195 3.24 -15.99 -3.09
CA ARG A 195 2.12 -16.65 -3.78
C ARG A 195 1.75 -15.91 -5.08
N LEU A 196 1.65 -14.59 -5.03
CA LEU A 196 1.33 -13.77 -6.21
C LEU A 196 2.46 -13.75 -7.23
N ARG A 197 3.73 -13.70 -6.76
CA ARG A 197 4.92 -13.82 -7.61
C ARG A 197 4.90 -15.11 -8.40
N ASP A 198 4.67 -16.24 -7.73
CA ASP A 198 4.64 -17.56 -8.36
C ASP A 198 3.50 -17.73 -9.36
N LEU A 199 2.33 -17.13 -9.07
CA LEU A 199 1.14 -17.24 -9.92
C LEU A 199 1.15 -16.31 -11.13
N PHE A 200 1.66 -15.08 -10.98
CA PHE A 200 1.41 -14.03 -11.97
C PHE A 200 2.65 -13.35 -12.54
N ASN A 201 3.75 -13.26 -11.80
CA ASN A 201 4.99 -12.67 -12.28
C ASN A 201 6.21 -13.25 -11.55
N LYS A 202 6.73 -14.39 -12.03
CA LYS A 202 7.87 -15.10 -11.39
C LYS A 202 9.16 -14.28 -11.35
N ASN A 203 9.26 -13.25 -12.19
CA ASN A 203 10.44 -12.38 -12.27
C ASN A 203 10.29 -11.13 -11.41
N ALA A 204 9.18 -10.97 -10.68
CA ALA A 204 8.97 -9.82 -9.83
C ALA A 204 10.04 -9.75 -8.72
N GLU A 205 10.72 -8.61 -8.63
CA GLU A 205 11.58 -8.25 -7.51
C GLU A 205 10.75 -7.53 -6.44
N ILE A 206 10.72 -8.07 -5.22
CA ILE A 206 9.88 -7.59 -4.13
C ILE A 206 10.74 -6.88 -3.09
N TYR A 207 10.45 -5.61 -2.87
CA TYR A 207 11.12 -4.73 -1.92
C TYR A 207 10.14 -4.22 -0.88
N PRO A 208 9.86 -4.98 0.20
CA PRO A 208 8.94 -4.52 1.22
C PRO A 208 9.42 -3.25 1.90
N TYR A 209 8.49 -2.33 2.09
CA TYR A 209 8.68 -1.10 2.85
C TYR A 209 8.69 -1.42 4.34
N VAL A 210 9.79 -1.05 4.99
CA VAL A 210 10.01 -1.16 6.43
C VAL A 210 10.15 0.25 6.99
N TRP A 211 9.33 0.59 7.98
CA TRP A 211 9.48 1.84 8.72
C TRP A 211 10.38 1.58 9.92
N TYR A 212 11.38 2.44 10.14
CA TYR A 212 12.24 2.36 11.33
C TYR A 212 11.54 2.79 12.63
N LEU A 213 10.30 3.30 12.54
CA LEU A 213 9.42 3.55 13.68
C LEU A 213 8.31 2.51 13.73
N TYR A 214 7.77 2.25 14.92
CA TYR A 214 6.51 1.54 15.04
C TYR A 214 5.39 2.37 14.39
N ASN A 215 4.55 1.71 13.60
CA ASN A 215 3.46 2.38 12.91
C ASN A 215 2.55 3.11 13.90
N LEU A 216 2.16 4.35 13.55
CA LEU A 216 1.33 5.25 14.37
C LEU A 216 1.97 5.70 15.70
N ARG A 217 3.29 5.51 15.87
CA ARG A 217 4.05 5.93 17.05
C ARG A 217 5.33 6.65 16.64
N ASP A 218 5.72 7.63 17.44
CA ASP A 218 7.03 8.30 17.32
C ASP A 218 8.09 7.55 18.12
N GLU A 219 8.15 6.22 17.96
CA GLU A 219 9.03 5.31 18.70
C GLU A 219 9.81 4.43 17.71
N TYR A 220 11.13 4.40 17.82
CA TYR A 220 11.98 3.55 16.99
C TYR A 220 11.73 2.06 17.25
N LEU A 221 11.83 1.24 16.21
CA LEU A 221 11.81 -0.21 16.38
C LEU A 221 12.95 -0.65 17.29
N SER A 222 12.66 -1.58 18.21
CA SER A 222 13.69 -2.21 19.03
C SER A 222 14.70 -2.96 18.15
N VAL A 223 15.89 -3.25 18.68
CA VAL A 223 16.89 -4.09 17.99
C VAL A 223 16.26 -5.44 17.62
N GLU A 224 15.49 -6.03 18.53
CA GLU A 224 14.81 -7.30 18.32
C GLU A 224 13.80 -7.25 17.19
N ASP A 225 12.96 -6.22 17.14
CA ASP A 225 11.88 -6.09 16.17
C ASP A 225 12.40 -5.72 14.77
N LEU A 226 13.40 -4.84 14.69
CA LEU A 226 14.07 -4.53 13.44
C LEU A 226 14.75 -5.79 12.88
N LYS A 227 15.50 -6.50 13.71
CA LYS A 227 16.18 -7.75 13.33
C LYS A 227 15.17 -8.82 12.92
N MET A 228 14.09 -9.00 13.67
CA MET A 228 13.02 -9.94 13.34
C MET A 228 12.44 -9.60 11.97
N THR A 229 12.11 -8.34 11.73
CA THR A 229 11.48 -7.90 10.48
C THR A 229 12.40 -8.21 9.29
N LEU A 230 13.65 -7.72 9.32
CA LEU A 230 14.60 -7.90 8.23
C LEU A 230 15.00 -9.37 8.01
N ARG A 231 15.19 -10.14 9.09
CA ARG A 231 15.43 -11.59 9.00
C ARG A 231 14.26 -12.29 8.34
N THR A 232 13.02 -11.94 8.71
CA THR A 232 11.81 -12.55 8.13
C THR A 232 11.71 -12.26 6.64
N LEU A 233 12.04 -11.04 6.20
CA LEU A 233 12.09 -10.70 4.77
C LEU A 233 13.14 -11.54 4.03
N LYS A 234 14.34 -11.66 4.60
CA LYS A 234 15.43 -12.46 4.04
C LYS A 234 15.05 -13.95 3.94
N ASP A 235 14.56 -14.54 5.02
CA ASP A 235 14.21 -15.96 5.10
C ASP A 235 13.06 -16.31 4.15
N ASN A 236 12.15 -15.36 3.89
CA ASN A 236 11.08 -15.49 2.91
C ASN A 236 11.47 -15.02 1.49
N LYS A 237 12.77 -14.82 1.22
CA LYS A 237 13.30 -14.55 -0.13
C LYS A 237 12.71 -13.31 -0.79
N MET A 238 12.55 -12.24 -0.03
CA MET A 238 12.35 -10.90 -0.60
C MET A 238 13.67 -10.40 -1.20
N ASP A 239 13.59 -9.61 -2.27
CA ASP A 239 14.75 -9.21 -3.08
C ASP A 239 15.49 -7.99 -2.49
N GLY A 240 14.91 -7.37 -1.46
CA GLY A 240 15.52 -6.35 -0.63
C GLY A 240 14.50 -5.75 0.33
N ALA A 241 14.79 -4.56 0.84
CA ALA A 241 13.86 -3.77 1.64
C ALA A 241 14.08 -2.28 1.38
N VAL A 242 13.01 -1.50 1.47
CA VAL A 242 13.08 -0.03 1.48
C VAL A 242 12.89 0.44 2.91
N ILE A 243 13.93 1.06 3.49
CA ILE A 243 13.82 1.71 4.79
C ILE A 243 13.21 3.09 4.58
N TRP A 244 11.96 3.26 5.00
CA TRP A 244 11.20 4.50 4.83
C TRP A 244 11.21 5.35 6.09
N GLY A 245 11.11 6.67 5.92
CA GLY A 245 10.98 7.65 6.99
C GLY A 245 10.09 8.81 6.57
N SER A 246 9.49 9.48 7.56
CA SER A 246 8.69 10.67 7.32
C SER A 246 9.50 11.93 7.59
N SER A 247 9.40 12.92 6.71
CA SER A 247 9.96 14.26 6.92
C SER A 247 9.37 14.97 8.14
N ALA A 248 8.21 14.51 8.64
CA ALA A 248 7.63 15.02 9.88
C ALA A 248 8.53 14.79 11.10
N HIS A 249 9.40 13.77 11.06
CA HIS A 249 10.33 13.38 12.12
C HIS A 249 11.75 13.90 11.92
N LEU A 250 11.95 14.90 11.06
CA LEU A 250 13.27 15.46 10.73
C LEU A 250 13.25 16.99 10.67
N LYS A 251 12.39 17.62 11.48
CA LYS A 251 12.21 19.08 11.50
C LYS A 251 13.13 19.77 12.48
N LYS A 252 13.67 19.04 13.46
CA LYS A 252 14.52 19.59 14.52
C LYS A 252 15.85 18.87 14.59
N LEU A 253 16.89 19.58 15.05
CA LEU A 253 18.24 19.03 15.21
C LEU A 253 18.27 17.76 16.08
N ASN A 254 17.52 17.75 17.18
CA ASN A 254 17.44 16.58 18.06
C ASN A 254 16.79 15.36 17.37
N GLU A 255 15.80 15.58 16.51
CA GLU A 255 15.17 14.49 15.75
C GLU A 255 16.16 13.88 14.74
N CYS A 256 16.90 14.71 14.02
CA CYS A 256 17.99 14.26 13.14
C CYS A 256 19.10 13.53 13.91
N GLN A 257 19.50 14.04 15.08
CA GLN A 257 20.50 13.40 15.92
C GLN A 257 20.01 12.04 16.44
N ASN A 258 18.74 11.94 16.82
CA ASN A 258 18.15 10.67 17.25
C ASN A 258 18.14 9.64 16.11
N LEU A 259 17.81 10.05 14.88
CA LEU A 259 17.89 9.16 13.72
C LEU A 259 19.34 8.74 13.45
N TYR A 260 20.28 9.68 13.50
CA TYR A 260 21.70 9.38 13.33
C TYR A 260 22.19 8.33 14.34
N ASN A 261 21.84 8.49 15.61
CA ASN A 261 22.19 7.53 16.66
C ASN A 261 21.51 6.19 16.39
N TYR A 262 20.22 6.17 16.07
CA TYR A 262 19.51 4.93 15.73
C TYR A 262 20.15 4.18 14.55
N VAL A 263 20.56 4.91 13.51
CA VAL A 263 21.22 4.31 12.34
C VAL A 263 22.54 3.67 12.73
N ASN A 264 23.38 4.34 13.51
CA ASN A 264 24.70 3.86 13.88
C ASN A 264 24.69 2.77 14.95
N ASP A 265 23.80 2.90 15.93
CA ASP A 265 23.80 2.05 17.12
C ASP A 265 22.87 0.84 16.98
N THR A 266 21.86 0.92 16.09
CA THR A 266 20.85 -0.13 15.89
C THR A 266 20.80 -0.65 14.46
N LEU A 267 20.47 0.19 13.48
CA LEU A 267 20.20 -0.28 12.11
C LEU A 267 21.43 -0.92 11.47
N LYS A 268 22.57 -0.21 11.46
CA LYS A 268 23.80 -0.70 10.85
C LYS A 268 24.29 -2.01 11.49
N PRO A 269 24.40 -2.15 12.83
CA PRO A 269 24.77 -3.42 13.45
C PRO A 269 23.83 -4.58 13.10
N VAL A 270 22.51 -4.32 12.99
CA VAL A 270 21.54 -5.35 12.58
C VAL A 270 21.77 -5.80 11.13
N LEU A 271 21.99 -4.86 10.20
CA LEU A 271 22.29 -5.18 8.79
C LEU A 271 23.58 -6.01 8.68
N GLU A 272 24.65 -5.59 9.36
CA GLU A 272 25.93 -6.31 9.41
C GLU A 272 25.76 -7.73 9.97
N GLN A 273 25.00 -7.89 11.06
CA GLN A 273 24.74 -9.20 11.66
C GLN A 273 23.95 -10.12 10.73
N LEU A 274 22.97 -9.57 10.00
CA LEU A 274 22.15 -10.33 9.07
C LEU A 274 22.84 -10.59 7.74
N LYS A 275 23.96 -9.91 7.43
CA LYS A 275 24.67 -9.97 6.15
C LYS A 275 23.73 -9.66 4.99
N ILE A 276 23.12 -8.49 5.04
CA ILE A 276 22.22 -7.92 4.01
C ILE A 276 22.61 -6.47 3.72
#